data_AF-A0A6B2LEF1-F1
#
_entry.id   AF-A0A6B2LEF1-F1
#
_cell.length_a   1.000
_cell.length_b   1.000
_cell.length_c   1.000
_cell.angle_alpha   90.00
_cell.angle_beta   90.00
_cell.angle_gamma   90.00
#
_symmetry.space_group_name_H-M   'P 1'
#
loop_
_entity.id
_entity.type
_entity.pdbx_description
1 polymer ?
#
loop_
_entity_poly.entity_id
_entity_poly.type
_entity_poly.pdbx_seq_one_letter_code
_entity_poly.pdbx_strand_id
1 'polypeptide(L)'
;MNACLEKLGQEIYTSNARFAVELLQNADDNYYDGVVPYFAFFITPNYVLTKNNEVGLSRENVKALCNVNKSTKRGKQNFIGKKGIGFKSVFKVTDTPHILSSQYTFKFDRNGPLAYIVPEWIPDETLENIKKKVNTKLNDGSTHIYLPLRPDHDFDPEELYNNIDFLPIFLRKIRKLEIDYTDAKNNRNSKFVELVTLNDPIWQITIKKNNEETQNVEFIVFRDVFDVDKTFSKGYETGERTEIVLAFPKEIMKCQVYAYLPVS
;
A
#
# COMPACT_ATOMS: atom_id res chain seq x y z
N MET A 1 7.60 5.77 -14.16
CA MET A 1 7.04 4.79 -13.20
C MET A 1 5.60 5.12 -12.76
N ASN A 2 4.89 6.08 -13.39
CA ASN A 2 3.71 6.70 -12.77
C ASN A 2 2.42 6.73 -13.59
N ALA A 3 2.41 6.51 -14.91
CA ALA A 3 1.34 7.01 -15.78
C ALA A 3 -0.09 6.41 -15.61
N CYS A 4 -0.25 5.19 -15.10
CA CYS A 4 -1.57 4.55 -14.97
C CYS A 4 -2.09 4.49 -13.52
N LEU A 5 -1.19 4.38 -12.54
CA LEU A 5 -1.47 4.85 -11.17
C LEU A 5 -1.76 6.36 -11.15
N GLU A 6 -1.25 7.13 -12.11
CA GLU A 6 -1.64 8.51 -12.33
C GLU A 6 -3.01 8.68 -12.97
N LYS A 7 -3.75 7.66 -13.42
CA LYS A 7 -5.11 7.86 -13.96
C LYS A 7 -6.19 7.29 -13.06
N LEU A 8 -6.02 6.05 -12.57
CA LEU A 8 -6.88 5.48 -11.51
C LEU A 8 -6.56 6.10 -10.15
N GLY A 9 -5.30 6.42 -9.94
CA GLY A 9 -4.86 7.21 -8.83
C GLY A 9 -4.55 8.65 -9.24
N GLN A 10 -5.03 9.23 -10.34
CA GLN A 10 -4.92 10.70 -10.46
C GLN A 10 -5.66 11.36 -9.30
N GLU A 11 -6.81 10.79 -8.93
CA GLU A 11 -7.59 11.21 -7.77
C GLU A 11 -6.79 10.89 -6.48
N ILE A 12 -6.42 9.63 -6.23
CA ILE A 12 -5.72 9.18 -5.00
C ILE A 12 -4.25 9.67 -4.86
N TYR A 13 -3.53 9.91 -5.95
CA TYR A 13 -2.12 10.37 -5.97
C TYR A 13 -1.99 11.88 -5.96
N THR A 14 -3.00 12.63 -6.43
CA THR A 14 -3.02 14.09 -6.26
C THR A 14 -3.54 14.49 -4.87
N SER A 15 -4.18 13.56 -4.16
CA SER A 15 -4.73 13.78 -2.83
C SER A 15 -3.80 13.37 -1.68
N ASN A 16 -4.32 13.58 -0.48
CA ASN A 16 -3.67 13.22 0.78
C ASN A 16 -3.78 11.73 1.10
N ALA A 17 -4.49 10.94 0.30
CA ALA A 17 -4.57 9.48 0.42
C ALA A 17 -3.39 8.74 -0.23
N ARG A 18 -2.48 9.45 -0.94
CA ARG A 18 -1.32 8.83 -1.60
C ARG A 18 -0.48 7.94 -0.68
N PHE A 19 -0.32 8.32 0.59
CA PHE A 19 0.48 7.50 1.51
C PHE A 19 -0.09 6.10 1.70
N ALA A 20 -1.41 5.94 1.64
CA ALA A 20 -2.06 4.65 1.77
C ALA A 20 -1.68 3.73 0.61
N VAL A 21 -1.70 4.25 -0.63
CA VAL A 21 -1.28 3.47 -1.81
C VAL A 21 0.19 3.07 -1.73
N GLU A 22 1.07 3.97 -1.28
CA GLU A 22 2.49 3.66 -1.10
C GLU A 22 2.70 2.58 -0.01
N LEU A 23 1.89 2.57 1.06
CA LEU A 23 1.91 1.49 2.06
C LEU A 23 1.42 0.15 1.49
N LEU A 24 0.37 0.16 0.69
CA LEU A 24 -0.14 -1.04 0.02
C LEU A 24 0.88 -1.60 -0.97
N GLN A 25 1.59 -0.75 -1.71
CA GLN A 25 2.68 -1.17 -2.59
C GLN A 25 3.85 -1.77 -1.81
N ASN A 26 4.25 -1.15 -0.70
CA ASN A 26 5.28 -1.73 0.17
C ASN A 26 4.87 -3.12 0.68
N ALA A 27 3.59 -3.32 0.99
CA ALA A 27 3.07 -4.64 1.35
C ALA A 27 3.10 -5.62 0.19
N ASP A 28 2.72 -5.19 -1.02
CA ASP A 28 2.77 -6.04 -2.22
C ASP A 28 4.19 -6.56 -2.53
N ASP A 29 5.22 -5.80 -2.15
CA ASP A 29 6.62 -6.20 -2.30
C ASP A 29 7.09 -7.22 -1.24
N ASN A 30 6.37 -7.39 -0.13
CA ASN A 30 6.78 -8.28 0.97
C ASN A 30 6.76 -9.77 0.58
N TYR A 31 7.39 -10.58 1.42
CA TYR A 31 7.39 -12.03 1.27
C TYR A 31 6.26 -12.66 2.08
N TYR A 32 5.56 -13.62 1.45
CA TYR A 32 4.44 -14.33 2.04
C TYR A 32 4.70 -15.82 1.92
N ASP A 33 4.65 -16.53 3.05
CA ASP A 33 4.96 -17.95 3.10
C ASP A 33 3.69 -18.79 3.20
N GLY A 34 3.27 -19.41 2.09
CA GLY A 34 2.14 -20.33 2.06
C GLY A 34 0.76 -19.71 2.40
N VAL A 35 0.66 -18.39 2.53
CA VAL A 35 -0.59 -17.66 2.84
C VAL A 35 -1.09 -16.86 1.65
N VAL A 36 -2.40 -16.62 1.58
CA VAL A 36 -2.97 -15.68 0.63
C VAL A 36 -2.63 -14.25 1.08
N PRO A 37 -1.88 -13.46 0.28
CA PRO A 37 -1.45 -12.13 0.70
C PRO A 37 -2.64 -11.18 0.91
N TYR A 38 -2.68 -10.59 2.10
CA TYR A 38 -3.76 -9.76 2.61
C TYR A 38 -3.20 -8.46 3.20
N PHE A 39 -3.90 -7.36 2.90
CA PHE A 39 -3.61 -6.05 3.45
C PHE A 39 -4.90 -5.40 3.96
N ALA A 40 -4.83 -4.69 5.08
CA ALA A 40 -5.97 -3.96 5.62
C ALA A 40 -5.61 -2.56 6.10
N PHE A 41 -6.58 -1.66 5.99
CA PHE A 41 -6.60 -0.34 6.62
C PHE A 41 -7.71 -0.30 7.67
N PHE A 42 -7.37 0.07 8.90
CA PHE A 42 -8.31 0.41 9.97
C PHE A 42 -8.11 1.90 10.30
N ILE A 43 -9.09 2.72 9.96
CA ILE A 43 -8.98 4.18 10.00
C ILE A 43 -9.98 4.75 10.99
N THR A 44 -9.48 5.62 11.87
CA THR A 44 -10.30 6.39 12.81
C THR A 44 -9.96 7.87 12.66
N PRO A 45 -10.73 8.79 13.27
CA PRO A 45 -10.37 10.20 13.29
C PRO A 45 -8.99 10.51 13.92
N ASN A 46 -8.43 9.59 14.71
CA ASN A 46 -7.19 9.83 15.46
C ASN A 46 -5.98 9.04 14.94
N TYR A 47 -6.19 7.99 14.16
CA TYR A 47 -5.11 7.14 13.68
C TYR A 47 -5.49 6.34 12.44
N VAL A 48 -4.47 5.96 11.67
CA VAL A 48 -4.54 4.87 10.68
C VAL A 48 -3.71 3.71 11.20
N LEU A 49 -4.28 2.51 11.20
CA LEU A 49 -3.58 1.26 11.46
C LEU A 49 -3.63 0.41 10.20
N THR A 50 -2.48 -0.04 9.70
CA THR A 50 -2.44 -1.05 8.66
C THR A 50 -2.12 -2.41 9.22
N LYS A 51 -2.52 -3.46 8.49
CA LYS A 51 -2.16 -4.84 8.78
C LYS A 51 -1.73 -5.54 7.49
N ASN A 52 -0.64 -6.27 7.54
CA ASN A 52 -0.15 -7.09 6.45
C ASN A 52 0.30 -8.47 6.96
N ASN A 53 -0.30 -9.55 6.46
CA ASN A 53 -0.05 -10.92 6.91
C ASN A 53 1.24 -11.55 6.32
N GLU A 54 2.24 -10.73 6.09
CA GLU A 54 3.56 -11.15 5.63
C GLU A 54 4.37 -11.80 6.78
N VAL A 55 5.54 -12.35 6.50
CA VAL A 55 6.33 -13.14 7.48
C VAL A 55 7.02 -12.32 8.58
N GLY A 56 7.12 -11.01 8.39
CA GLY A 56 7.81 -10.04 9.23
C GLY A 56 8.97 -9.35 8.49
N LEU A 57 9.28 -8.13 8.92
CA LEU A 57 10.35 -7.33 8.34
C LEU A 57 11.71 -8.00 8.55
N SER A 58 12.51 -8.03 7.49
CA SER A 58 13.94 -8.37 7.56
C SER A 58 14.78 -7.15 7.93
N ARG A 59 16.04 -7.39 8.32
CA ARG A 59 17.04 -6.34 8.52
C ARG A 59 17.19 -5.46 7.28
N GLU A 60 17.11 -6.04 6.09
CA GLU A 60 17.20 -5.35 4.81
C GLU A 60 15.98 -4.45 4.58
N ASN A 61 14.78 -4.88 4.99
CA ASN A 61 13.59 -4.03 4.97
C ASN A 61 13.76 -2.82 5.92
N VAL A 62 14.25 -3.04 7.14
CA VAL A 62 14.48 -1.95 8.11
C VAL A 62 15.51 -0.96 7.59
N LYS A 63 16.65 -1.43 7.06
CA LYS A 63 17.65 -0.56 6.41
C LYS A 63 17.05 0.27 5.29
N ALA A 64 16.20 -0.34 4.46
CA ALA A 64 15.49 0.34 3.39
C ALA A 64 14.54 1.45 3.87
N LEU A 65 13.84 1.24 5.00
CA LEU A 65 12.98 2.27 5.62
C LEU A 65 13.79 3.44 6.21
N CYS A 66 14.99 3.16 6.70
CA CYS A 66 15.92 4.15 7.26
C CYS A 66 16.71 4.91 6.18
N ASN A 67 16.75 4.41 4.95
CA ASN A 67 17.49 5.06 3.87
C ASN A 67 16.81 6.38 3.47
N VAL A 68 17.44 7.47 3.86
CA VAL A 68 17.28 8.77 3.20
C VAL A 68 18.17 8.70 1.98
N ASN A 69 17.61 8.50 0.79
CA ASN A 69 18.47 8.57 -0.38
C ASN A 69 19.11 9.95 -0.43
N LYS A 70 20.45 9.97 -0.30
CA LYS A 70 21.33 11.01 -0.84
C LYS A 70 20.74 11.41 -2.18
N SER A 71 20.22 12.63 -2.24
CA SER A 71 19.74 13.28 -3.45
C SER A 71 20.92 13.56 -4.38
N THR A 72 21.67 12.55 -4.83
CA THR A 72 22.69 12.64 -5.89
C THR A 72 23.24 11.26 -6.27
N LYS A 73 22.84 10.79 -7.46
CA LYS A 73 23.53 9.87 -8.39
C LYS A 73 23.94 8.44 -7.93
N ARG A 74 23.52 7.51 -8.80
CA ARG A 74 24.09 6.21 -9.21
C ARG A 74 24.00 5.01 -8.26
N GLY A 75 23.18 4.05 -8.71
CA GLY A 75 23.57 2.65 -8.89
C GLY A 75 23.69 1.83 -7.62
N LYS A 76 22.66 1.03 -7.32
CA LYS A 76 22.73 -0.42 -7.06
C LYS A 76 21.43 -0.95 -6.44
N GLN A 77 21.05 -2.13 -6.94
CA GLN A 77 20.06 -3.11 -6.46
C GLN A 77 18.58 -2.90 -6.84
N ASN A 78 18.16 -3.83 -7.69
CA ASN A 78 16.83 -4.05 -8.25
C ASN A 78 15.82 -4.42 -7.18
N PHE A 79 14.98 -3.46 -6.82
CA PHE A 79 13.62 -3.65 -6.31
C PHE A 79 12.76 -2.61 -7.00
N ILE A 80 11.55 -2.98 -7.39
CA ILE A 80 10.59 -2.01 -7.90
C ILE A 80 10.21 -1.09 -6.73
N GLY A 81 10.32 0.22 -6.97
CA GLY A 81 10.29 1.24 -5.94
C GLY A 81 11.67 1.53 -5.36
N LYS A 82 12.16 2.78 -5.52
CA LYS A 82 13.29 3.31 -4.76
C LYS A 82 12.94 3.26 -3.27
N LYS A 83 13.30 2.15 -2.62
CA LYS A 83 13.08 1.87 -1.20
C LYS A 83 13.51 3.07 -0.37
N GLY A 84 12.57 3.59 0.41
CA GLY A 84 12.76 4.72 1.32
C GLY A 84 12.00 5.99 0.94
N ILE A 85 11.65 6.25 -0.33
CA ILE A 85 10.89 7.47 -0.71
C ILE A 85 9.39 7.29 -0.47
N GLY A 86 8.83 6.14 -0.88
CA GLY A 86 7.41 5.84 -0.75
C GLY A 86 6.93 5.84 0.70
N PHE A 87 7.68 5.22 1.62
CA PHE A 87 7.31 5.24 3.04
C PHE A 87 7.27 6.65 3.64
N LYS A 88 8.09 7.60 3.20
CA LYS A 88 8.10 8.96 3.79
C LYS A 88 6.83 9.74 3.49
N SER A 89 5.98 9.30 2.56
CA SER A 89 4.67 9.93 2.34
C SER A 89 3.78 9.87 3.58
N VAL A 90 3.99 8.92 4.51
CA VAL A 90 3.23 8.85 5.78
C VAL A 90 3.41 10.11 6.62
N PHE A 91 4.53 10.82 6.48
CA PHE A 91 4.75 12.08 7.18
C PHE A 91 3.83 13.22 6.73
N LYS A 92 3.08 13.03 5.64
CA LYS A 92 1.98 13.94 5.28
C LYS A 92 0.84 13.90 6.29
N VAL A 93 0.65 12.81 7.03
CA VAL A 93 -0.50 12.64 7.94
C VAL A 93 -0.12 12.40 9.39
N THR A 94 1.12 11.96 9.65
CA THR A 94 1.63 11.72 11.00
C THR A 94 3.01 12.33 11.20
N ASP A 95 3.38 12.64 12.43
CA ASP A 95 4.78 12.95 12.78
C ASP A 95 5.53 11.77 13.38
N THR A 96 4.80 10.73 13.82
CA THR A 96 5.37 9.61 14.56
C THR A 96 4.84 8.27 14.04
N PRO A 97 5.24 7.83 12.82
CA PRO A 97 4.82 6.52 12.34
C PRO A 97 5.50 5.41 13.15
N HIS A 98 4.69 4.45 13.62
CA HIS A 98 5.12 3.27 14.39
C HIS A 98 5.01 2.03 13.50
N ILE A 99 6.02 1.16 13.55
CA ILE A 99 6.09 -0.10 12.82
C ILE A 99 6.22 -1.22 13.85
N LEU A 100 5.30 -2.17 13.79
CA LEU A 100 5.20 -3.31 14.70
C LEU A 100 5.23 -4.59 13.86
N SER A 101 6.38 -5.25 13.80
CA SER A 101 6.60 -6.41 12.94
C SER A 101 7.50 -7.44 13.62
N SER A 102 6.90 -8.47 14.21
CA SER A 102 7.63 -9.51 14.96
C SER A 102 8.68 -8.90 15.91
N GLN A 103 9.98 -9.15 15.71
CA GLN A 103 11.07 -8.62 16.51
C GLN A 103 11.42 -7.14 16.26
N TYR A 104 10.82 -6.50 15.25
CA TYR A 104 11.06 -5.10 14.88
C TYR A 104 9.88 -4.23 15.28
N THR A 105 10.01 -3.58 16.43
CA THR A 105 9.01 -2.66 16.98
C THR A 105 9.63 -1.29 17.23
N PHE A 106 9.50 -0.39 16.28
CA PHE A 106 10.18 0.91 16.28
C PHE A 106 9.29 2.01 15.71
N LYS A 107 9.59 3.26 16.05
CA LYS A 107 8.95 4.44 15.48
C LYS A 107 9.97 5.33 14.78
N PHE A 108 9.50 6.19 13.88
CA PHE A 108 10.24 7.38 13.51
C PHE A 108 9.62 8.59 14.21
N ASP A 109 10.41 9.65 14.39
CA ASP A 109 9.92 10.87 15.02
C ASP A 109 10.38 12.09 14.21
N ARG A 110 9.44 12.76 13.54
CA ARG A 110 9.74 13.93 12.70
C ARG A 110 10.43 15.04 13.49
N ASN A 111 10.09 15.18 14.77
CA ASN A 111 10.60 16.23 15.65
C ASN A 111 11.80 15.77 16.48
N GLY A 112 12.21 14.50 16.32
CA GLY A 112 13.38 13.94 17.00
C GLY A 112 14.71 14.51 16.48
N PRO A 113 15.83 14.23 17.19
CA PRO A 113 17.14 14.80 16.90
C PRO A 113 17.69 14.45 15.51
N LEU A 114 17.19 13.36 14.90
CA LEU A 114 17.53 12.93 13.55
C LEU A 114 16.30 12.86 12.63
N ALA A 115 15.21 13.53 13.01
CA ALA A 115 13.94 13.56 12.29
C ALA A 115 13.49 12.16 11.80
N TYR A 116 13.07 12.05 10.53
CA TYR A 116 12.56 10.82 9.94
C TYR A 116 13.65 9.81 9.49
N ILE A 117 14.92 9.99 9.87
CA ILE A 117 16.04 9.22 9.33
C ILE A 117 16.31 7.96 10.16
N VAL A 118 16.41 8.13 11.48
CA VAL A 118 16.79 7.06 12.40
C VAL A 118 15.57 6.65 13.22
N PRO A 119 15.22 5.35 13.23
CA PRO A 119 14.14 4.87 14.06
C PRO A 119 14.58 4.75 15.52
N GLU A 120 13.61 4.89 16.41
CA GLU A 120 13.74 4.70 17.85
C GLU A 120 12.91 3.48 18.27
N TRP A 121 13.44 2.64 19.16
CA TRP A 121 12.66 1.55 19.74
C TRP A 121 11.47 2.11 20.52
N ILE A 122 10.31 1.48 20.38
CA ILE A 122 9.11 1.91 21.08
C ILE A 122 9.19 1.39 22.53
N PRO A 123 9.03 2.25 23.55
CA PRO A 123 8.95 1.81 24.93
C PRO A 123 7.73 0.91 25.17
N ASP A 124 7.85 -0.08 26.06
CA ASP A 124 6.77 -1.04 26.35
C ASP A 124 5.44 -0.36 26.72
N GLU A 125 5.49 0.70 27.52
CA GLU A 125 4.30 1.49 27.90
C GLU A 125 3.58 2.06 26.67
N THR A 126 4.33 2.57 25.69
CA THR A 126 3.76 3.11 24.45
C THR A 126 3.12 1.99 23.63
N LEU A 127 3.77 0.83 23.55
CA LEU A 127 3.23 -0.33 22.86
C LEU A 127 1.93 -0.82 23.50
N GLU A 128 1.87 -0.89 24.84
CA GLU A 128 0.65 -1.25 25.58
C GLU A 128 -0.47 -0.23 25.38
N ASN A 129 -0.14 1.06 25.31
CA ASN A 129 -1.12 2.11 25.02
C ASN A 129 -1.67 1.98 23.59
N ILE A 130 -0.85 1.63 22.60
CA ILE A 130 -1.32 1.36 21.24
C ILE A 130 -2.26 0.14 21.26
N LYS A 131 -1.86 -0.97 21.89
CA LYS A 131 -2.68 -2.19 22.00
C LYS A 131 -4.05 -1.94 22.63
N LYS A 132 -4.16 -1.06 23.64
CA LYS A 132 -5.43 -0.69 24.28
C LYS A 132 -6.33 0.16 23.39
N LYS A 133 -5.74 0.97 22.49
CA LYS A 133 -6.47 1.86 21.58
C LYS A 133 -7.01 1.15 20.36
N VAL A 134 -6.24 0.20 19.81
CA VAL A 134 -6.61 -0.48 18.56
C VAL A 134 -7.55 -1.66 18.84
N ASN A 135 -8.59 -1.81 18.03
CA ASN A 135 -9.51 -2.94 18.12
C ASN A 135 -9.03 -4.18 17.33
N THR A 136 -7.72 -4.26 17.05
CA THR A 136 -7.11 -5.31 16.24
C THR A 136 -6.01 -6.00 17.05
N LYS A 137 -5.97 -7.33 16.99
CA LYS A 137 -4.95 -8.12 17.68
C LYS A 137 -3.58 -7.91 17.01
N LEU A 138 -2.67 -7.19 17.67
CA LEU A 138 -1.35 -6.86 17.14
C LEU A 138 -0.32 -8.01 17.23
N ASN A 139 -0.57 -9.03 18.05
CA ASN A 139 0.34 -10.16 18.28
C ASN A 139 -0.07 -11.42 17.49
N ASP A 140 -0.48 -11.26 16.25
CA ASP A 140 -0.92 -12.35 15.38
C ASP A 140 0.11 -12.77 14.31
N GLY A 141 1.35 -12.28 14.43
CA GLY A 141 2.43 -12.53 13.48
C GLY A 141 2.43 -11.60 12.26
N SER A 142 1.41 -10.75 12.09
CA SER A 142 1.34 -9.77 11.00
C SER A 142 2.21 -8.54 11.28
N THR A 143 2.62 -7.87 10.20
CA THR A 143 3.20 -6.53 10.27
C THR A 143 2.10 -5.48 10.34
N HIS A 144 2.22 -4.59 11.32
CA HIS A 144 1.30 -3.47 11.52
C HIS A 144 2.04 -2.14 11.45
N ILE A 145 1.45 -1.16 10.77
CA ILE A 145 1.95 0.22 10.78
C ILE A 145 0.88 1.08 11.43
N TYR A 146 1.21 1.67 12.57
CA TYR A 146 0.32 2.57 13.32
C TYR A 146 0.77 4.01 13.10
N LEU A 147 -0.14 4.82 12.57
CA LEU A 147 0.06 6.23 12.25
C LEU A 147 -0.89 7.06 13.12
N PRO A 148 -0.42 7.62 14.26
CA PRO A 148 -1.17 8.65 14.97
C PRO A 148 -1.34 9.86 14.04
N LEU A 149 -2.58 10.22 13.71
CA LEU A 149 -2.85 11.31 12.80
C LEU A 149 -2.61 12.67 13.47
N ARG A 150 -2.05 13.63 12.75
CA ARG A 150 -1.94 15.01 13.25
C ARG A 150 -3.30 15.69 13.26
N PRO A 151 -3.63 16.53 14.25
CA PRO A 151 -4.92 17.23 14.29
C PRO A 151 -5.23 18.08 13.04
N ASP A 152 -4.20 18.51 12.31
CA ASP A 152 -4.30 19.35 11.11
C ASP A 152 -4.20 18.56 9.79
N HIS A 153 -4.30 17.22 9.84
CA HIS A 153 -4.28 16.40 8.63
C HIS A 153 -5.51 16.66 7.74
N ASP A 154 -5.33 16.47 6.44
CA ASP A 154 -6.36 16.64 5.40
C ASP A 154 -6.62 15.33 4.63
N PHE A 155 -6.21 14.19 5.22
CA PHE A 155 -6.57 12.85 4.74
C PHE A 155 -8.06 12.57 4.92
N ASP A 156 -8.74 12.32 3.79
CA ASP A 156 -10.10 11.83 3.74
C ASP A 156 -10.12 10.31 3.45
N PRO A 157 -10.60 9.47 4.40
CA PRO A 157 -10.69 8.04 4.18
C PRO A 157 -11.72 7.63 3.11
N GLU A 158 -12.73 8.46 2.84
CA GLU A 158 -13.77 8.15 1.85
C GLU A 158 -13.20 8.09 0.45
N GLU A 159 -12.21 8.93 0.15
CA GLU A 159 -11.51 8.93 -1.13
C GLU A 159 -10.75 7.62 -1.39
N LEU A 160 -10.05 7.11 -0.36
CA LEU A 160 -9.40 5.81 -0.43
C LEU A 160 -10.44 4.70 -0.57
N TYR A 161 -11.51 4.76 0.23
CA TYR A 161 -12.58 3.78 0.22
C TYR A 161 -13.21 3.65 -1.16
N ASN A 162 -13.51 4.76 -1.85
CA ASN A 162 -14.22 4.74 -3.12
C ASN A 162 -13.38 4.30 -4.32
N ASN A 163 -12.05 4.49 -4.27
CA ASN A 163 -11.20 4.36 -5.45
C ASN A 163 -10.23 3.18 -5.45
N ILE A 164 -10.14 2.40 -4.36
CA ILE A 164 -9.15 1.31 -4.25
C ILE A 164 -9.59 -0.01 -4.90
N ASP A 165 -10.88 -0.16 -5.24
CA ASP A 165 -11.54 -1.46 -5.47
C ASP A 165 -10.84 -2.32 -6.51
N PHE A 166 -10.38 -1.71 -7.61
CA PHE A 166 -9.73 -2.43 -8.72
C PHE A 166 -8.21 -2.46 -8.65
N LEU A 167 -7.62 -1.78 -7.65
CA LEU A 167 -6.18 -1.69 -7.50
C LEU A 167 -5.49 -3.08 -7.36
N PRO A 168 -6.06 -4.08 -6.66
CA PRO A 168 -5.45 -5.41 -6.59
C PRO A 168 -5.17 -6.08 -7.94
N ILE A 169 -5.91 -5.76 -9.01
CA ILE A 169 -5.66 -6.31 -10.36
C ILE A 169 -4.26 -5.93 -10.86
N PHE A 170 -3.74 -4.77 -10.46
CA PHE A 170 -2.46 -4.24 -10.91
C PHE A 170 -1.31 -4.55 -9.95
N LEU A 171 -1.63 -5.10 -8.77
CA LEU A 171 -0.64 -5.56 -7.80
C LEU A 171 -0.13 -6.97 -8.16
N ARG A 172 1.03 -7.35 -7.62
CA ARG A 172 1.71 -8.61 -7.94
C ARG A 172 1.29 -9.73 -7.02
N LYS A 173 1.22 -9.48 -5.72
CA LYS A 173 1.04 -10.50 -4.68
C LYS A 173 -0.26 -10.33 -3.89
N ILE A 174 -0.63 -9.10 -3.51
CA ILE A 174 -1.86 -8.84 -2.74
C ILE A 174 -3.08 -9.38 -3.50
N ARG A 175 -3.90 -10.17 -2.80
CA ARG A 175 -5.16 -10.73 -3.32
C ARG A 175 -6.36 -10.35 -2.50
N LYS A 176 -6.16 -9.98 -1.24
CA LYS A 176 -7.23 -9.57 -0.33
C LYS A 176 -6.91 -8.19 0.23
N LEU A 177 -7.90 -7.32 0.18
CA LEU A 177 -7.80 -5.95 0.68
C LEU A 177 -9.01 -5.63 1.54
N GLU A 178 -8.78 -5.04 2.70
CA GLU A 178 -9.85 -4.61 3.61
C GLU A 178 -9.67 -3.13 3.98
N ILE A 179 -10.79 -2.41 4.01
CA ILE A 179 -10.84 -1.04 4.53
C ILE A 179 -12.00 -0.96 5.51
N ASP A 180 -11.65 -0.63 6.74
CA ASP A 180 -12.58 -0.26 7.79
C ASP A 180 -12.29 1.18 8.18
N TYR A 181 -13.29 2.07 8.09
CA TYR A 181 -13.17 3.42 8.61
C TYR A 181 -14.39 3.89 9.38
N THR A 182 -14.18 4.81 10.32
CA THR A 182 -15.25 5.55 10.99
C THR A 182 -15.33 6.95 10.42
N ASP A 183 -16.49 7.33 9.88
CA ASP A 183 -16.73 8.66 9.32
C ASP A 183 -16.91 9.73 10.43
N ALA A 184 -17.01 11.00 10.03
CA ALA A 184 -17.22 12.11 10.96
C ALA A 184 -18.55 12.05 11.74
N LYS A 185 -19.50 11.19 11.33
CA LYS A 185 -20.79 10.96 11.98
C LYS A 185 -20.77 9.71 12.87
N ASN A 186 -19.60 9.11 13.11
CA ASN A 186 -19.41 7.84 13.82
C ASN A 186 -20.06 6.62 13.15
N ASN A 187 -20.37 6.67 11.85
CA ASN A 187 -20.76 5.48 11.13
C ASN A 187 -19.53 4.66 10.78
N ARG A 188 -19.61 3.35 11.00
CA ARG A 188 -18.60 2.41 10.51
C ARG A 188 -18.89 2.07 9.06
N ASN A 189 -17.88 2.16 8.22
CA ASN A 189 -17.90 1.78 6.82
C ASN A 189 -16.83 0.71 6.61
N SER A 190 -17.23 -0.42 6.05
CA SER A 190 -16.40 -1.61 5.92
C SER A 190 -16.47 -2.11 4.49
N LYS A 191 -15.31 -2.32 3.87
CA LYS A 191 -15.18 -2.90 2.53
C LYS A 191 -14.13 -4.00 2.53
N PHE A 192 -14.49 -5.13 1.95
CA PHE A 192 -13.59 -6.24 1.69
C PHE A 192 -13.56 -6.52 0.19
N VAL A 193 -12.36 -6.58 -0.37
CA VAL A 193 -12.09 -6.83 -1.78
C VAL A 193 -11.25 -8.10 -1.88
N GLU A 194 -11.70 -9.06 -2.69
CA GLU A 194 -10.98 -10.29 -2.97
C GLU A 194 -10.81 -10.46 -4.48
N LEU A 195 -9.57 -10.69 -4.90
CA LEU A 195 -9.20 -10.96 -6.28
C LEU A 195 -8.85 -12.44 -6.42
N VAL A 196 -9.54 -13.13 -7.32
CA VAL A 196 -9.27 -14.53 -7.67
C VAL A 196 -9.11 -14.70 -9.17
N THR A 197 -8.31 -15.68 -9.58
CA THR A 197 -8.26 -16.13 -10.97
C THR A 197 -9.29 -17.25 -11.12
N LEU A 198 -10.27 -17.07 -12.01
CA LEU A 198 -11.27 -18.12 -12.29
C LEU A 198 -10.69 -19.13 -13.28
N ASN A 199 -10.23 -18.64 -14.41
CA ASN A 199 -9.53 -19.36 -15.47
C ASN A 199 -8.68 -18.34 -16.24
N ASP A 200 -7.56 -18.73 -16.85
CA ASP A 200 -6.75 -17.79 -17.63
C ASP A 200 -7.48 -17.39 -18.93
N PRO A 201 -7.64 -16.09 -19.30
CA PRO A 201 -7.18 -14.85 -18.64
C PRO A 201 -8.23 -14.12 -17.78
N ILE A 202 -9.30 -14.79 -17.35
CA ILE A 202 -10.41 -14.23 -16.58
C ILE A 202 -10.12 -14.21 -15.07
N TRP A 203 -10.07 -13.00 -14.52
CA TRP A 203 -9.93 -12.74 -13.09
C TRP A 203 -11.24 -12.13 -12.59
N GLN A 204 -11.61 -12.39 -11.34
CA GLN A 204 -12.80 -11.84 -10.72
C GLN A 204 -12.42 -11.05 -9.47
N ILE A 205 -12.96 -9.83 -9.36
CA ILE A 205 -13.00 -9.06 -8.14
C ILE A 205 -14.37 -9.22 -7.48
N THR A 206 -14.36 -9.61 -6.21
CA THR A 206 -15.53 -9.61 -5.34
C THR A 206 -15.41 -8.46 -4.34
N ILE A 207 -16.40 -7.56 -4.32
CA ILE A 207 -16.47 -6.41 -3.42
C ILE A 207 -17.65 -6.61 -2.47
N LYS A 208 -17.36 -6.64 -1.17
CA LYS A 208 -18.34 -6.74 -0.09
C LYS A 208 -18.26 -5.47 0.73
N LYS A 209 -19.35 -4.71 0.82
CA LYS A 209 -19.44 -3.56 1.71
C LYS A 209 -20.50 -3.81 2.78
N ASN A 210 -20.40 -3.13 3.92
CA ASN A 210 -21.47 -3.17 4.91
C ASN A 210 -22.75 -2.55 4.32
N ASN A 211 -23.86 -3.28 4.41
CA ASN A 211 -25.20 -2.85 3.99
C ASN A 211 -25.40 -2.68 2.47
N GLU A 212 -24.50 -3.21 1.62
CA GLU A 212 -24.72 -3.30 0.17
C GLU A 212 -24.70 -4.77 -0.28
N GLU A 213 -25.33 -5.06 -1.42
CA GLU A 213 -25.19 -6.38 -2.05
C GLU A 213 -23.75 -6.61 -2.50
N THR A 214 -23.32 -7.87 -2.44
CA THR A 214 -21.99 -8.26 -2.92
C THR A 214 -21.91 -8.07 -4.43
N GLN A 215 -20.90 -7.34 -4.88
CA GLN A 215 -20.64 -7.13 -6.31
C GLN A 215 -19.54 -8.07 -6.77
N ASN A 216 -19.74 -8.71 -7.93
CA ASN A 216 -18.72 -9.51 -8.60
C ASN A 216 -18.48 -8.92 -9.98
N VAL A 217 -17.22 -8.60 -10.29
CA VAL A 217 -16.82 -8.03 -11.57
C VAL A 217 -15.73 -8.89 -12.17
N GLU A 218 -15.99 -9.42 -13.37
CA GLU A 218 -15.02 -10.22 -14.11
C GLU A 218 -14.21 -9.33 -15.08
N PHE A 219 -12.91 -9.60 -15.16
CA PHE A 219 -11.97 -8.92 -16.03
C PHE A 219 -11.20 -9.93 -16.87
N ILE A 220 -10.98 -9.60 -18.13
CA ILE A 220 -9.97 -10.24 -18.98
C ILE A 220 -8.65 -9.52 -18.72
N VAL A 221 -7.68 -10.21 -18.13
CA VAL A 221 -6.41 -9.65 -17.66
C VAL A 221 -5.24 -10.20 -18.49
N PHE A 222 -4.50 -9.30 -19.12
CA PHE A 222 -3.25 -9.63 -19.81
C PHE A 222 -2.08 -9.09 -19.02
N ARG A 223 -1.08 -9.94 -18.77
CA ARG A 223 0.19 -9.56 -18.14
C ARG A 223 1.33 -9.96 -19.03
N ASP A 224 2.22 -9.02 -19.32
CA ASP A 224 3.40 -9.31 -20.13
C ASP A 224 4.60 -8.51 -19.62
N VAL A 225 5.80 -9.09 -19.74
CA VAL A 225 7.05 -8.53 -19.19
C VAL A 225 8.01 -8.25 -20.33
N PHE A 226 8.42 -7.00 -20.46
CA PHE A 226 9.27 -6.53 -21.54
C PHE A 226 10.61 -6.03 -21.00
N ASP A 227 11.68 -6.25 -21.76
CA ASP A 227 12.97 -5.61 -21.52
C ASP A 227 12.90 -4.16 -22.03
N VAL A 228 13.36 -3.20 -21.20
CA VAL A 228 13.34 -1.78 -21.57
C VAL A 228 14.42 -1.51 -22.63
N ASP A 229 13.99 -1.01 -23.81
CA ASP A 229 14.90 -0.66 -24.90
C ASP A 229 15.74 0.58 -24.57
N LYS A 230 17.04 0.49 -24.86
CA LYS A 230 18.10 1.47 -24.56
C LYS A 230 17.87 2.83 -25.21
N THR A 231 17.08 2.89 -26.28
CA THR A 231 16.82 4.11 -27.06
C THR A 231 15.91 5.11 -26.35
N PHE A 232 15.13 4.67 -25.35
CA PHE A 232 14.15 5.52 -24.67
C PHE A 232 14.59 6.02 -23.27
N SER A 233 15.80 5.68 -22.82
CA SER A 233 16.15 5.79 -21.40
C SER A 233 17.29 6.77 -21.07
N LYS A 234 16.97 8.02 -20.73
CA LYS A 234 17.85 8.82 -19.84
C LYS A 234 17.64 8.32 -18.41
N GLY A 235 18.41 7.31 -17.98
CA GLY A 235 18.47 6.89 -16.58
C GLY A 235 18.22 5.41 -16.26
N TYR A 236 18.05 4.55 -17.28
CA TYR A 236 17.88 3.10 -17.09
C TYR A 236 19.16 2.33 -17.39
N GLU A 237 19.48 1.36 -16.53
CA GLU A 237 20.61 0.45 -16.73
C GLU A 237 20.17 -0.76 -17.58
N THR A 238 21.12 -1.38 -18.27
CA THR A 238 20.88 -2.60 -19.06
C THR A 238 20.28 -3.73 -18.21
N GLY A 239 19.14 -4.28 -18.63
CA GLY A 239 18.48 -5.43 -17.99
C GLY A 239 17.27 -5.09 -17.13
N GLU A 240 16.78 -3.85 -17.17
CA GLU A 240 15.53 -3.49 -16.52
C GLU A 240 14.32 -4.08 -17.26
N ARG A 241 13.49 -4.81 -16.51
CA ARG A 241 12.23 -5.43 -16.97
C ARG A 241 11.04 -4.63 -16.47
N THR A 242 10.09 -4.39 -17.36
CA THR A 242 8.85 -3.66 -17.11
C THR A 242 7.68 -4.61 -17.33
N GLU A 243 6.70 -4.63 -16.44
CA GLU A 243 5.50 -5.49 -16.54
C GLU A 243 4.30 -4.66 -17.01
N ILE A 244 3.71 -4.93 -18.16
CA ILE A 244 2.47 -4.28 -18.61
C ILE A 244 1.29 -5.14 -18.13
N VAL A 245 0.27 -4.48 -17.56
CA VAL A 245 -0.96 -5.15 -17.10
C VAL A 245 -2.15 -4.45 -17.75
N LEU A 246 -2.91 -5.18 -18.56
CA LEU A 246 -4.14 -4.67 -19.16
C LEU A 246 -5.32 -5.42 -18.57
N ALA A 247 -6.37 -4.72 -18.16
CA ALA A 247 -7.55 -5.33 -17.57
C ALA A 247 -8.81 -4.74 -18.18
N PHE A 248 -9.60 -5.59 -18.85
CA PHE A 248 -10.83 -5.20 -19.52
C PHE A 248 -12.02 -5.85 -18.82
N PRO A 249 -13.04 -5.09 -18.38
CA PRO A 249 -14.27 -5.67 -17.87
C PRO A 249 -14.88 -6.63 -18.91
N LYS A 250 -15.24 -7.85 -18.49
CA LYS A 250 -15.77 -8.89 -19.38
C LYS A 250 -17.15 -8.54 -19.91
N GLU A 251 -17.97 -7.89 -19.09
CA GLU A 251 -19.22 -7.27 -19.53
C GLU A 251 -18.95 -5.79 -19.80
N ILE A 252 -19.30 -5.32 -21.01
CA ILE A 252 -19.29 -3.89 -21.34
C ILE A 252 -20.50 -3.25 -20.62
N MET A 253 -20.43 -3.17 -19.30
CA MET A 253 -21.11 -2.09 -18.59
C MET A 253 -20.35 -0.79 -18.92
N LYS A 254 -21.01 0.36 -18.80
CA LYS A 254 -20.39 1.69 -18.99
C LYS A 254 -19.27 1.94 -17.95
N CYS A 255 -18.16 1.24 -18.05
CA CYS A 255 -17.01 1.33 -17.17
C CYS A 255 -15.77 1.67 -17.98
N GLN A 256 -14.95 2.55 -17.41
CA GLN A 256 -13.73 3.05 -18.03
C GLN A 256 -12.76 1.90 -18.32
N VAL A 257 -12.07 1.98 -19.47
CA VAL A 257 -11.01 1.04 -19.86
C VAL A 257 -9.72 1.38 -19.12
N TYR A 258 -9.09 0.40 -18.46
CA TYR A 258 -7.86 0.58 -17.68
C TYR A 258 -6.68 -0.17 -18.32
N ALA A 259 -5.57 0.53 -18.57
CA ALA A 259 -4.37 -0.01 -19.20
C ALA A 259 -3.10 0.49 -18.49
N TYR A 260 -2.19 -0.41 -18.08
CA TYR A 260 -0.91 -0.09 -17.44
C TYR A 260 0.27 -0.36 -18.37
N LEU A 261 1.01 0.70 -18.71
CA LEU A 261 2.37 0.61 -19.25
C LEU A 261 3.35 1.21 -18.23
N PRO A 262 4.33 0.46 -17.71
CA PRO A 262 5.41 1.08 -16.96
C PRO A 262 6.40 1.65 -17.96
N VAL A 263 6.20 2.93 -18.26
CA VAL A 263 7.32 3.76 -18.68
C VAL A 263 8.07 4.05 -17.40
N SER A 264 9.24 3.46 -17.27
CA SER A 264 10.17 3.76 -16.20
C SER A 264 10.46 5.26 -16.24
#